data_AF-A0A1C3NAQ5-F1
#
_entry.id   AF-A0A1C3NAQ5-F1
#
_cell.length_a   1.000
_cell.length_b   1.000
_cell.length_c   1.000
_cell.angle_alpha   90.00
_cell.angle_beta   90.00
_cell.angle_gamma   90.00
#
_symmetry.space_group_name_H-M   'P 1'
#
loop_
_entity.id
_entity.type
_entity.pdbx_description
1 polymer ?
#
loop_
_entity_poly.entity_id
_entity_poly.type
_entity_poly.pdbx_seq_one_letter_code
_entity_poly.pdbx_strand_id
1 'polypeptide(L)'
;MASLRSARHRSGHRVHRAAVLLTAIVAAVAVLPGVAVAAPAGQQLNAADMTLLNGVRLAGLWEMPAGQMAAEKGQSAKVREIGAAIATEHQELDQLVVDAANKLGASIPTDPTAEQKGWLSEMQNSSGARFDQIFVTRLRVAHGKIFPVIGAVRASTRDATVRKLCDDANRFVMHHMQMLESTGLVRWPELPPAVLPAPGNDGLLAAASANSGPQVGVSSTVVWLVFLAALGTGGLATYRLLRRT
;
A
#
# COMPACT_ATOMS: atom_id res chain seq x y z
N MET A 1 81.52 -68.58 13.20
CA MET A 1 80.66 -67.46 13.65
C MET A 1 80.77 -66.33 12.65
N ALA A 2 79.62 -65.73 12.28
CA ALA A 2 79.40 -64.53 11.45
C ALA A 2 79.87 -64.60 9.98
N SER A 3 78.99 -64.67 8.96
CA SER A 3 77.92 -63.75 8.53
C SER A 3 78.46 -62.59 7.66
N LEU A 4 78.35 -62.76 6.33
CA LEU A 4 77.50 -61.97 5.40
C LEU A 4 78.31 -60.93 4.60
N ARG A 5 78.61 -61.27 3.34
CA ARG A 5 77.96 -60.76 2.11
C ARG A 5 78.26 -59.30 1.78
N SER A 6 79.20 -59.18 0.84
CA SER A 6 79.33 -58.12 -0.16
C SER A 6 78.03 -57.90 -0.94
N ALA A 7 77.70 -56.63 -1.20
CA ALA A 7 77.25 -56.17 -2.53
C ALA A 7 77.05 -54.64 -2.55
N ARG A 8 78.05 -53.91 -3.07
CA ARG A 8 77.82 -52.64 -3.76
C ARG A 8 77.69 -52.96 -5.24
N HIS A 9 76.53 -52.72 -5.86
CA HIS A 9 76.50 -52.57 -7.32
C HIS A 9 75.32 -51.75 -7.83
N ARG A 10 75.70 -50.56 -8.31
CA ARG A 10 75.25 -49.80 -9.50
C ARG A 10 73.77 -49.59 -9.77
N SER A 11 73.47 -48.28 -9.78
CA SER A 11 72.53 -47.61 -10.68
C SER A 11 72.58 -48.17 -12.11
N GLY A 12 71.42 -48.49 -12.64
CA GLY A 12 71.21 -48.87 -14.03
C GLY A 12 69.91 -48.23 -14.52
N HIS A 13 70.04 -47.13 -15.26
CA HIS A 13 68.97 -46.59 -16.08
C HIS A 13 68.56 -47.63 -17.13
N ARG A 14 67.27 -47.96 -17.18
CA ARG A 14 66.63 -48.50 -18.38
C ARG A 14 65.27 -47.83 -18.57
N VAL A 15 65.31 -46.83 -19.44
CA VAL A 15 64.21 -46.44 -20.31
C VAL A 15 63.70 -47.64 -21.12
N HIS A 16 62.50 -47.46 -21.67
CA HIS A 16 61.76 -48.31 -22.63
C HIS A 16 60.60 -49.12 -22.01
N ARG A 17 59.39 -48.59 -22.13
CA ARG A 17 58.42 -48.99 -23.17
C ARG A 17 57.11 -48.22 -23.01
N ALA A 18 56.74 -47.51 -24.06
CA ALA A 18 55.41 -46.96 -24.23
C ALA A 18 54.39 -48.11 -24.35
N ALA A 19 53.29 -48.02 -23.62
CA ALA A 19 52.05 -48.72 -23.92
C ALA A 19 50.91 -47.72 -23.71
N VAL A 20 50.19 -47.47 -24.80
CA VAL A 20 49.04 -46.58 -24.92
C VAL A 20 47.91 -47.09 -24.02
N LEU A 21 47.36 -46.21 -23.19
CA LEU A 21 46.02 -46.37 -22.63
C LEU A 21 45.30 -45.02 -22.69
N LEU A 22 44.39 -44.93 -23.66
CA LEU A 22 43.33 -43.93 -23.73
C LEU A 22 42.43 -44.11 -22.51
N THR A 23 42.51 -43.16 -21.57
CA THR A 23 41.47 -42.95 -20.56
C THR A 23 40.97 -41.51 -20.69
N ALA A 24 39.80 -41.39 -21.33
CA ALA A 24 38.96 -40.22 -21.19
C ALA A 24 38.54 -40.11 -19.71
N ILE A 25 39.00 -39.06 -19.04
CA ILE A 25 38.43 -38.65 -17.75
C ILE A 25 37.70 -37.34 -17.99
N VAL A 26 36.38 -37.51 -18.02
CA VAL A 26 35.32 -36.51 -17.95
C VAL A 26 35.69 -35.38 -17.00
N ALA A 27 35.54 -34.14 -17.48
CA ALA A 27 35.55 -32.95 -16.66
C ALA A 27 34.50 -33.09 -15.55
N ALA A 28 34.95 -33.36 -14.33
CA ALA A 28 34.12 -33.25 -13.14
C ALA A 28 33.89 -31.75 -12.88
N VAL A 29 32.85 -31.19 -13.52
CA VAL A 29 32.19 -30.01 -12.98
C VAL A 29 31.71 -30.43 -11.59
N ALA A 30 32.38 -29.93 -10.57
CA ALA A 30 31.91 -30.04 -9.20
C ALA A 30 30.56 -29.32 -9.13
N VAL A 31 29.48 -30.08 -9.29
CA VAL A 31 28.17 -29.70 -8.78
C VAL A 31 28.35 -29.67 -7.27
N LEU A 32 28.71 -28.49 -6.76
CA LEU A 32 28.45 -28.19 -5.35
C LEU A 32 26.96 -28.51 -5.15
N PRO A 33 26.57 -29.31 -4.14
CA PRO A 33 25.18 -29.42 -3.80
C PRO A 33 24.73 -27.99 -3.52
N GLY A 34 23.90 -27.46 -4.43
CA GLY A 34 23.25 -26.19 -4.21
C GLY A 34 22.67 -26.29 -2.81
N VAL A 35 23.09 -25.40 -1.92
CA VAL A 35 22.33 -25.15 -0.72
C VAL A 35 20.94 -24.88 -1.26
N ALA A 36 20.02 -25.83 -1.06
CA ALA A 36 18.62 -25.56 -1.28
C ALA A 36 18.36 -24.43 -0.29
N VAL A 37 18.40 -23.19 -0.79
CA VAL A 37 17.71 -22.10 -0.12
C VAL A 37 16.31 -22.65 -0.06
N ALA A 38 15.88 -23.05 1.13
CA ALA A 38 14.52 -23.49 1.33
C ALA A 38 13.67 -22.45 0.61
N ALA A 39 12.87 -22.88 -0.38
CA ALA A 39 11.82 -22.03 -0.89
C ALA A 39 11.13 -21.50 0.38
N PRO A 40 10.94 -20.17 0.53
CA PRO A 40 10.41 -19.63 1.77
C PRO A 40 9.16 -20.45 2.07
N ALA A 41 9.11 -21.07 3.25
CA ALA A 41 7.94 -21.81 3.70
C ALA A 41 6.73 -20.95 3.34
N GLY A 42 5.80 -21.50 2.53
CA GLY A 42 4.72 -20.75 1.87
C GLY A 42 4.23 -19.67 2.82
N GLN A 43 4.53 -18.42 2.47
CA GLN A 43 4.66 -17.36 3.48
C GLN A 43 3.33 -17.22 4.21
N GLN A 44 3.31 -17.67 5.47
CA GLN A 44 2.08 -17.70 6.24
C GLN A 44 1.53 -16.27 6.29
N LEU A 45 0.31 -16.10 5.79
CA LEU A 45 -0.36 -14.79 5.78
C LEU A 45 -0.37 -14.24 7.18
N ASN A 46 0.12 -13.01 7.34
CA ASN A 46 0.06 -12.33 8.62
C ASN A 46 -1.34 -11.72 8.83
N ALA A 47 -1.60 -11.24 10.04
CA ALA A 47 -2.90 -10.65 10.39
C ALA A 47 -3.26 -9.44 9.51
N ALA A 48 -2.29 -8.65 9.06
CA ALA A 48 -2.53 -7.49 8.20
C ALA A 48 -2.91 -7.93 6.77
N ASP A 49 -2.26 -8.97 6.23
CA ASP A 49 -2.63 -9.55 4.93
C ASP A 49 -4.07 -10.07 4.95
N MET A 50 -4.46 -10.79 6.02
CA MET A 50 -5.84 -11.25 6.20
C MET A 50 -6.84 -10.10 6.42
N THR A 51 -6.42 -9.03 7.08
CA THR A 51 -7.25 -7.82 7.26
C THR A 51 -7.57 -7.18 5.91
N LEU A 52 -6.59 -7.12 4.99
CA LEU A 52 -6.84 -6.63 3.64
C LEU A 52 -7.79 -7.54 2.86
N LEU A 53 -7.51 -8.85 2.80
CA LEU A 53 -8.34 -9.82 2.07
C LEU A 53 -9.81 -9.76 2.54
N ASN A 54 -10.01 -9.79 3.85
CA ASN A 54 -11.35 -9.71 4.44
C ASN A 54 -12.00 -8.34 4.18
N GLY A 55 -11.24 -7.25 4.32
CA GLY A 55 -11.74 -5.89 4.11
C GLY A 55 -12.19 -5.64 2.66
N VAL A 56 -11.39 -6.03 1.68
CA VAL A 56 -11.72 -5.89 0.25
C VAL A 56 -12.92 -6.75 -0.11
N ARG A 57 -12.96 -8.01 0.35
CA ARG A 57 -14.12 -8.91 0.12
C ARG A 57 -15.39 -8.35 0.74
N LEU A 58 -15.32 -7.91 2.00
CA LEU A 58 -16.46 -7.31 2.67
C LEU A 58 -16.94 -6.05 1.97
N ALA A 59 -16.05 -5.22 1.40
CA ALA A 59 -16.45 -4.05 0.61
C ALA A 59 -17.26 -4.46 -0.64
N GLY A 60 -16.76 -5.42 -1.43
CA GLY A 60 -17.47 -5.91 -2.62
C GLY A 60 -18.88 -6.42 -2.31
N LEU A 61 -19.04 -7.17 -1.21
CA LEU A 61 -20.31 -7.79 -0.82
C LEU A 61 -21.47 -6.81 -0.57
N TRP A 62 -21.19 -5.54 -0.23
CA TRP A 62 -22.25 -4.54 -0.03
C TRP A 62 -22.17 -3.35 -1.00
N GLU A 63 -20.99 -2.98 -1.50
CA GLU A 63 -20.83 -1.82 -2.38
C GLU A 63 -21.29 -2.14 -3.81
N MET A 64 -21.21 -3.40 -4.26
CA MET A 64 -21.85 -3.83 -5.52
C MET A 64 -23.36 -3.61 -5.51
N PRO A 65 -24.16 -4.20 -4.58
CA PRO A 65 -25.60 -3.97 -4.56
C PRO A 65 -25.98 -2.52 -4.21
N ALA A 66 -25.18 -1.81 -3.41
CA ALA A 66 -25.39 -0.38 -3.17
C ALA A 66 -25.24 0.45 -4.45
N GLY A 67 -24.19 0.18 -5.25
CA GLY A 67 -23.97 0.82 -6.55
C GLY A 67 -25.08 0.52 -7.55
N GLN A 68 -25.54 -0.73 -7.63
CA GLN A 68 -26.69 -1.12 -8.46
C GLN A 68 -27.95 -0.35 -8.05
N MET A 69 -28.24 -0.28 -6.75
CA MET A 69 -29.36 0.49 -6.24
C MET A 69 -29.23 1.97 -6.60
N ALA A 70 -28.02 2.54 -6.53
CA ALA A 70 -27.78 3.93 -6.90
C ALA A 70 -27.97 4.18 -8.41
N ALA A 71 -27.55 3.24 -9.26
CA ALA A 71 -27.79 3.30 -10.70
C ALA A 71 -29.30 3.30 -11.02
N GLU A 72 -30.08 2.48 -10.30
CA GLU A 72 -31.52 2.33 -10.52
C GLU A 72 -32.35 3.51 -10.00
N LYS A 73 -32.09 3.97 -8.78
CA LYS A 73 -33.00 4.90 -8.07
C LYS A 73 -32.36 6.20 -7.58
N GLY A 74 -31.08 6.43 -7.88
CA GLY A 74 -30.43 7.70 -7.59
C GLY A 74 -31.21 8.88 -8.19
N GLN A 75 -31.42 9.95 -7.42
CA GLN A 75 -32.18 11.11 -7.88
C GLN A 75 -31.38 11.90 -8.92
N SER A 76 -30.11 12.18 -8.64
CA SER A 76 -29.24 12.89 -9.57
C SER A 76 -28.69 11.95 -10.65
N ALA A 77 -28.57 12.46 -11.87
CA ALA A 77 -27.94 11.71 -12.97
C ALA A 77 -26.49 11.31 -12.61
N LYS A 78 -25.79 12.18 -11.89
CA LYS A 78 -24.41 11.96 -11.43
C LYS A 78 -24.31 10.79 -10.45
N VAL A 79 -25.22 10.68 -9.49
CA VAL A 79 -25.25 9.52 -8.56
C VAL A 79 -25.59 8.23 -9.28
N ARG A 80 -26.50 8.24 -10.27
CA ARG A 80 -26.80 7.04 -11.06
C ARG A 80 -25.58 6.56 -11.86
N GLU A 81 -24.90 7.47 -12.55
CA GLU A 81 -23.68 7.17 -13.31
C GLU A 81 -22.59 6.59 -12.41
N ILE A 82 -22.32 7.25 -11.28
CA ILE A 82 -21.31 6.80 -10.31
C ILE A 82 -21.71 5.48 -9.66
N GLY A 83 -22.98 5.28 -9.35
CA GLY A 83 -23.50 4.02 -8.82
C GLY A 83 -23.23 2.86 -9.76
N ALA A 84 -23.49 3.05 -11.06
CA ALA A 84 -23.20 2.04 -12.08
C ALA A 84 -21.70 1.74 -12.18
N ALA A 85 -20.86 2.79 -12.22
CA ALA A 85 -19.40 2.62 -12.28
C ALA A 85 -18.85 1.88 -11.06
N ILE A 86 -19.24 2.29 -9.85
CA ILE A 86 -18.85 1.65 -8.58
C ILE A 86 -19.29 0.18 -8.56
N ALA A 87 -20.52 -0.14 -9.00
CA ALA A 87 -20.98 -1.52 -9.05
C ALA A 87 -20.10 -2.40 -9.96
N THR A 88 -19.77 -1.91 -11.16
CA THR A 88 -18.89 -2.62 -12.10
C THR A 88 -17.48 -2.76 -11.55
N GLU A 89 -16.90 -1.69 -11.00
CA GLU A 89 -15.53 -1.70 -10.48
C GLU A 89 -15.40 -2.58 -9.23
N HIS A 90 -16.42 -2.62 -8.35
CA HIS A 90 -16.44 -3.57 -7.25
C HIS A 90 -16.62 -5.02 -7.70
N GLN A 91 -17.31 -5.29 -8.81
CA GLN A 91 -17.38 -6.64 -9.37
C GLN A 91 -15.99 -7.12 -9.82
N GLU A 92 -15.22 -6.25 -10.48
CA GLU A 92 -13.84 -6.56 -10.87
C GLU A 92 -12.95 -6.79 -9.63
N LEU A 93 -12.99 -5.87 -8.66
CA LEU A 93 -12.19 -5.97 -7.44
C LEU A 93 -12.56 -7.19 -6.59
N ASP A 94 -13.85 -7.55 -6.54
CA ASP A 94 -14.33 -8.74 -5.84
C ASP A 94 -13.76 -10.03 -6.45
N GLN A 95 -13.71 -10.13 -7.78
CA GLN A 95 -13.07 -11.24 -8.45
C GLN A 95 -11.57 -11.32 -8.13
N LEU A 96 -10.88 -10.17 -8.15
CA LEU A 96 -9.44 -10.10 -7.84
C LEU A 96 -9.12 -10.59 -6.41
N VAL A 97 -9.93 -10.23 -5.41
CA VAL A 97 -9.72 -10.69 -4.03
C VAL A 97 -10.06 -12.17 -3.86
N VAL A 98 -11.10 -12.67 -4.55
CA VAL A 98 -11.43 -14.11 -4.55
C VAL A 98 -10.30 -14.93 -5.17
N ASP A 99 -9.77 -14.49 -6.30
CA ASP A 99 -8.64 -15.17 -6.97
C ASP A 99 -7.38 -15.15 -6.10
N ALA A 100 -7.08 -14.02 -5.46
CA ALA A 100 -5.99 -13.90 -4.52
C ALA A 100 -6.15 -14.85 -3.33
N ALA A 101 -7.34 -14.89 -2.71
CA ALA A 101 -7.63 -15.77 -1.58
C ALA A 101 -7.50 -17.26 -1.98
N ASN A 102 -8.04 -17.65 -3.13
CA ASN A 102 -7.95 -19.01 -3.65
C ASN A 102 -6.48 -19.43 -3.88
N LYS A 103 -5.68 -18.55 -4.50
CA LYS A 103 -4.25 -18.80 -4.73
C LYS A 103 -3.47 -18.96 -3.43
N LEU A 104 -3.87 -18.24 -2.38
CA LEU A 104 -3.22 -18.26 -1.07
C LEU A 104 -3.79 -19.34 -0.14
N GLY A 105 -4.82 -20.07 -0.55
CA GLY A 105 -5.53 -21.02 0.30
C GLY A 105 -6.22 -20.36 1.51
N ALA A 106 -6.55 -19.06 1.40
CA ALA A 106 -7.16 -18.27 2.46
C ALA A 106 -8.69 -18.34 2.41
N SER A 107 -9.33 -18.41 3.57
CA SER A 107 -10.78 -18.26 3.68
C SER A 107 -11.15 -16.79 3.88
N ILE A 108 -12.11 -16.30 3.09
CA ILE A 108 -12.63 -14.94 3.15
C ILE A 108 -14.16 -14.94 3.35
N PRO A 109 -14.77 -13.86 3.85
CA PRO A 109 -16.21 -13.79 4.06
C PRO A 109 -17.03 -14.02 2.79
N THR A 110 -18.16 -14.70 2.92
CA THR A 110 -19.12 -14.94 1.83
C THR A 110 -20.36 -14.05 1.91
N ASP A 111 -20.56 -13.39 3.05
CA ASP A 111 -21.76 -12.63 3.36
C ASP A 111 -21.41 -11.26 3.95
N PRO A 112 -22.21 -10.21 3.68
CA PRO A 112 -22.03 -8.92 4.35
C PRO A 112 -22.24 -9.05 5.86
N THR A 113 -21.56 -8.20 6.63
CA THR A 113 -21.78 -8.10 8.08
C THR A 113 -23.19 -7.61 8.40
N ALA A 114 -23.63 -7.79 9.65
CA ALA A 114 -24.93 -7.25 10.10
C ALA A 114 -25.02 -5.72 9.90
N GLU A 115 -23.91 -5.00 10.14
CA GLU A 115 -23.84 -3.55 9.92
C GLU A 115 -24.01 -3.20 8.43
N GLN A 116 -23.31 -3.91 7.54
CA GLN A 116 -23.43 -3.71 6.09
C GLN A 116 -24.84 -4.02 5.57
N LYS A 117 -25.48 -5.08 6.07
CA LYS A 117 -26.90 -5.38 5.78
C LYS A 117 -27.82 -4.25 6.27
N GLY A 118 -27.48 -3.62 7.39
CA GLY A 118 -28.14 -2.42 7.90
C GLY A 118 -28.01 -1.23 6.94
N TRP A 119 -26.81 -0.98 6.40
CA TRP A 119 -26.59 0.09 5.41
C TRP A 119 -27.38 -0.15 4.12
N LEU A 120 -27.40 -1.39 3.63
CA LEU A 120 -28.20 -1.77 2.46
C LEU A 120 -29.70 -1.56 2.72
N SER A 121 -30.19 -1.94 3.89
CA SER A 121 -31.58 -1.71 4.29
C SER A 121 -31.91 -0.21 4.41
N GLU A 122 -31.00 0.59 4.97
CA GLU A 122 -31.16 2.05 5.06
C GLU A 122 -31.29 2.67 3.66
N MET A 123 -30.41 2.28 2.73
CA MET A 123 -30.46 2.71 1.35
C MET A 123 -31.75 2.23 0.68
N GLN A 124 -32.13 0.96 0.84
CA GLN A 124 -33.35 0.38 0.26
C GLN A 124 -34.60 1.16 0.64
N ASN A 125 -34.70 1.57 1.91
CA ASN A 125 -35.85 2.28 2.47
C ASN A 125 -35.80 3.81 2.27
N SER A 126 -34.77 4.33 1.61
CA SER A 126 -34.65 5.75 1.27
C SER A 126 -34.90 6.00 -0.22
N SER A 127 -35.23 7.23 -0.55
CA SER A 127 -35.50 7.69 -1.91
C SER A 127 -35.05 9.15 -2.09
N GLY A 128 -35.00 9.59 -3.35
CA GLY A 128 -34.72 10.97 -3.68
C GLY A 128 -33.34 11.45 -3.21
N ALA A 129 -33.23 12.74 -2.88
CA ALA A 129 -31.99 13.36 -2.41
C ALA A 129 -31.48 12.73 -1.10
N ARG A 130 -32.39 12.16 -0.29
CA ARG A 130 -32.00 11.45 0.93
C ARG A 130 -31.23 10.17 0.60
N PHE A 131 -31.67 9.41 -0.41
CA PHE A 131 -30.93 8.25 -0.90
C PHE A 131 -29.54 8.62 -1.40
N ASP A 132 -29.46 9.62 -2.30
CA ASP A 132 -28.18 10.11 -2.85
C ASP A 132 -27.20 10.48 -1.73
N GLN A 133 -27.69 11.20 -0.71
CA GLN A 133 -26.88 11.59 0.43
C GLN A 133 -26.39 10.40 1.25
N ILE A 134 -27.25 9.40 1.53
CA ILE A 134 -26.87 8.19 2.29
C ILE A 134 -25.81 7.42 1.51
N PHE A 135 -26.05 7.15 0.23
CA PHE A 135 -25.12 6.43 -0.66
C PHE A 135 -23.74 7.07 -0.64
N VAL A 136 -23.64 8.36 -0.95
CA VAL A 136 -22.35 9.06 -1.01
C VAL A 136 -21.64 9.06 0.35
N THR A 137 -22.38 9.29 1.44
CA THR A 137 -21.78 9.32 2.79
C THR A 137 -21.21 7.96 3.17
N ARG A 138 -22.01 6.89 3.01
CA ARG A 138 -21.64 5.54 3.44
C ARG A 138 -20.40 5.07 2.70
N LEU A 139 -20.41 5.15 1.37
CA LEU A 139 -19.29 4.70 0.56
C LEU A 139 -18.06 5.56 0.80
N ARG A 140 -18.18 6.89 0.89
CA ARG A 140 -16.99 7.74 1.09
C ARG A 140 -16.30 7.49 2.43
N VAL A 141 -17.08 7.23 3.49
CA VAL A 141 -16.55 6.84 4.81
C VAL A 141 -15.90 5.46 4.75
N ALA A 142 -16.52 4.48 4.09
CA ALA A 142 -15.95 3.14 3.94
C ALA A 142 -14.62 3.15 3.19
N HIS A 143 -14.55 3.86 2.06
CA HIS A 143 -13.31 4.07 1.30
C HIS A 143 -12.22 4.72 2.15
N GLY A 144 -12.57 5.74 2.95
CA GLY A 144 -11.63 6.38 3.88
C GLY A 144 -11.08 5.45 4.97
N LYS A 145 -11.84 4.43 5.38
CA LYS A 145 -11.39 3.42 6.36
C LYS A 145 -10.42 2.40 5.76
N ILE A 146 -10.68 1.93 4.54
CA ILE A 146 -9.85 0.88 3.91
C ILE A 146 -8.57 1.45 3.26
N PHE A 147 -8.60 2.69 2.77
CA PHE A 147 -7.45 3.34 2.14
C PHE A 147 -6.14 3.27 2.96
N PRO A 148 -6.11 3.66 4.26
CA PRO A 148 -4.88 3.53 5.05
C PRO A 148 -4.46 2.07 5.30
N VAL A 149 -5.40 1.12 5.34
CA VAL A 149 -5.09 -0.31 5.48
C VAL A 149 -4.35 -0.81 4.24
N ILE A 150 -4.81 -0.45 3.04
CA ILE A 150 -4.16 -0.79 1.78
C ILE A 150 -2.71 -0.29 1.79
N GLY A 151 -2.49 0.98 2.15
CA GLY A 151 -1.15 1.56 2.23
C GLY A 151 -0.25 0.84 3.23
N ALA A 152 -0.75 0.53 4.43
CA ALA A 152 0.01 -0.15 5.47
C ALA A 152 0.41 -1.59 5.07
N VAL A 153 -0.53 -2.35 4.49
CA VAL A 153 -0.27 -3.72 4.02
C VAL A 153 0.67 -3.68 2.83
N ARG A 154 0.47 -2.76 1.88
CA ARG A 154 1.36 -2.58 0.72
C ARG A 154 2.81 -2.32 1.12
N ALA A 155 3.02 -1.56 2.19
CA ALA A 155 4.36 -1.22 2.69
C ALA A 155 5.06 -2.39 3.42
N SER A 156 4.30 -3.32 4.00
CA SER A 156 4.83 -4.29 4.97
C SER A 156 4.70 -5.75 4.53
N THR A 157 3.69 -6.08 3.71
CA THR A 157 3.44 -7.44 3.26
C THR A 157 4.67 -7.99 2.57
N ARG A 158 4.90 -9.29 2.71
CA ARG A 158 6.00 -10.01 2.09
C ARG A 158 5.52 -10.91 0.95
N ASP A 159 4.20 -11.15 0.87
CA ASP A 159 3.57 -11.93 -0.18
C ASP A 159 3.34 -11.10 -1.45
N ALA A 160 3.72 -11.65 -2.61
CA ALA A 160 3.60 -10.96 -3.89
C ALA A 160 2.16 -10.87 -4.41
N THR A 161 1.30 -11.84 -4.09
CA THR A 161 -0.12 -11.83 -4.45
C THR A 161 -0.86 -10.76 -3.65
N VAL A 162 -0.60 -10.68 -2.33
CA VAL A 162 -1.16 -9.63 -1.47
C VAL A 162 -0.68 -8.25 -1.93
N ARG A 163 0.60 -8.12 -2.29
CA ARG A 163 1.15 -6.87 -2.82
C ARG A 163 0.44 -6.40 -4.08
N LYS A 164 0.20 -7.31 -5.03
CA LYS A 164 -0.56 -6.99 -6.25
C LYS A 164 -1.99 -6.56 -5.91
N LEU A 165 -2.67 -7.29 -5.04
CA LEU A 165 -4.03 -6.93 -4.61
C LEU A 165 -4.08 -5.53 -3.98
N CYS A 166 -3.05 -5.13 -3.23
CA CYS A 166 -2.96 -3.77 -2.72
C CYS A 166 -2.88 -2.72 -3.84
N ASP A 167 -2.08 -2.96 -4.88
CA ASP A 167 -1.94 -2.04 -6.02
C ASP A 167 -3.29 -1.90 -6.75
N ASP A 168 -3.98 -3.02 -6.99
CA ASP A 168 -5.29 -3.04 -7.62
C ASP A 168 -6.35 -2.34 -6.76
N ALA A 169 -6.45 -2.68 -5.47
CA ALA A 169 -7.40 -2.08 -4.54
C ALA A 169 -7.19 -0.57 -4.40
N ASN A 170 -5.93 -0.11 -4.34
CA ASN A 170 -5.63 1.32 -4.21
C ASN A 170 -6.09 2.12 -5.44
N ARG A 171 -5.96 1.55 -6.65
CA ARG A 171 -6.46 2.15 -7.90
C ARG A 171 -7.96 2.41 -7.81
N PHE A 172 -8.74 1.39 -7.47
CA PHE A 172 -10.20 1.50 -7.36
C PHE A 172 -10.62 2.46 -6.24
N VAL A 173 -10.04 2.31 -5.04
CA VAL A 173 -10.44 3.12 -3.88
C VAL A 173 -10.21 4.62 -4.14
N MET A 174 -9.08 4.98 -4.75
CA MET A 174 -8.81 6.37 -5.13
C MET A 174 -9.79 6.88 -6.18
N HIS A 175 -10.10 6.07 -7.19
CA HIS A 175 -11.05 6.45 -8.23
C HIS A 175 -12.47 6.63 -7.67
N HIS A 176 -12.95 5.69 -6.86
CA HIS A 176 -14.25 5.76 -6.20
C HIS A 176 -14.36 6.98 -5.29
N MET A 177 -13.32 7.30 -4.51
CA MET A 177 -13.29 8.52 -3.70
C MET A 177 -13.47 9.77 -4.56
N GLN A 178 -12.72 9.89 -5.67
CA GLN A 178 -12.86 11.03 -6.59
C GLN A 178 -14.25 11.11 -7.22
N MET A 179 -14.82 9.97 -7.64
CA MET A 179 -16.18 9.90 -8.16
C MET A 179 -17.19 10.40 -7.14
N LEU A 180 -17.16 9.86 -5.92
CA LEU A 180 -18.07 10.24 -4.83
C LEU A 180 -17.92 11.72 -4.45
N GLU A 181 -16.70 12.24 -4.41
CA GLU A 181 -16.41 13.66 -4.14
C GLU A 181 -16.95 14.56 -5.25
N SER A 182 -16.91 14.12 -6.51
CA SER A 182 -17.45 14.87 -7.66
C SER A 182 -18.98 15.06 -7.63
N THR A 183 -19.70 14.34 -6.76
CA THR A 183 -21.14 14.55 -6.56
C THR A 183 -21.47 15.87 -5.86
N GLY A 184 -20.51 16.44 -5.13
CA GLY A 184 -20.75 17.58 -4.23
C GLY A 184 -21.52 17.22 -2.95
N LEU A 185 -21.80 15.95 -2.70
CA LEU A 185 -22.60 15.49 -1.55
C LEU A 185 -21.73 14.98 -0.37
N VAL A 186 -20.41 15.01 -0.49
CA VAL A 186 -19.51 14.61 0.60
C VAL A 186 -19.55 15.63 1.73
N ARG A 187 -19.89 15.17 2.94
CA ARG A 187 -19.93 15.99 4.15
C ARG A 187 -18.55 16.02 4.82
N TRP A 188 -17.65 16.85 4.28
CA TRP A 188 -16.26 16.96 4.73
C TRP A 188 -16.07 17.09 6.25
N PRO A 189 -16.85 17.92 6.98
CA PRO A 189 -16.70 18.05 8.43
C PRO A 189 -17.11 16.81 9.23
N GLU A 190 -17.83 15.86 8.61
CA GLU A 190 -18.30 14.64 9.25
C GLU A 190 -17.43 13.42 8.91
N LEU A 191 -16.37 13.59 8.12
CA LEU A 191 -15.43 12.49 7.87
C LEU A 191 -14.71 12.11 9.18
N PRO A 192 -14.49 10.82 9.44
CA PRO A 192 -13.73 10.39 10.60
C PRO A 192 -12.33 11.03 10.62
N PRO A 193 -11.80 11.35 11.82
CA PRO A 193 -10.44 11.87 11.93
C PRO A 193 -9.41 10.86 11.43
N ALA A 194 -8.27 11.37 10.95
CA ALA A 194 -7.16 10.53 10.52
C ALA A 194 -6.65 9.69 11.71
N VAL A 195 -6.59 8.37 11.52
CA VAL A 195 -5.96 7.47 12.49
C VAL A 195 -4.46 7.49 12.22
N LEU A 196 -3.75 8.39 12.91
CA LEU A 196 -2.30 8.46 12.87
C LEU A 196 -1.72 7.54 13.97
N PRO A 197 -0.58 6.87 13.72
CA PRO A 197 0.16 6.23 14.80
C PRO A 197 0.38 7.21 15.95
N ALA A 198 0.31 6.74 17.19
CA ALA A 198 0.66 7.56 18.33
C ALA A 198 2.05 8.18 18.10
N PRO A 199 2.30 9.45 18.49
CA PRO A 199 3.62 10.04 18.39
C PRO A 199 4.57 9.27 19.30
N GLY A 200 5.20 8.23 18.77
CA GLY A 200 6.36 7.59 19.37
C GLY A 200 7.59 8.45 19.14
N ASN A 201 8.61 8.24 19.97
CA ASN A 201 9.95 8.80 19.86
C ASN A 201 10.61 8.56 18.48
N ASP A 202 10.17 7.53 17.74
CA ASP A 202 10.68 7.18 16.41
C ASP A 202 9.60 7.32 15.30
N GLY A 203 8.49 8.00 15.58
CA GLY A 203 7.36 8.13 14.63
C GLY A 203 7.65 9.12 13.50
N LEU A 204 7.03 8.92 12.32
CA LEU A 204 7.11 9.85 11.17
C LEU A 204 6.80 11.32 11.53
N LEU A 205 5.93 11.57 12.51
CA LEU A 205 5.64 12.91 13.04
C LEU A 205 6.78 13.46 13.90
N ALA A 206 7.46 12.60 14.68
CA ALA A 206 8.65 12.97 15.45
C ALA A 206 9.87 13.18 14.53
N ALA A 207 10.00 12.37 13.48
CA ALA A 207 11.00 12.57 12.44
C ALA A 207 10.72 13.84 11.62
N ALA A 208 9.46 14.12 11.26
CA ALA A 208 9.08 15.34 10.56
C ALA A 208 9.29 16.61 11.42
N SER A 209 9.01 16.55 12.72
CA SER A 209 9.28 17.66 13.65
C SER A 209 10.78 17.84 13.92
N ALA A 210 11.57 16.77 13.98
CA ALA A 210 13.03 16.81 14.09
C ALA A 210 13.74 17.31 12.82
N ASN A 211 13.12 17.13 11.64
CA ASN A 211 13.65 17.61 10.35
C ASN A 211 13.30 19.07 10.02
N SER A 212 12.47 19.72 10.85
CA SER A 212 12.43 21.18 10.89
C SER A 212 13.79 21.61 11.45
N GLY A 213 14.70 22.07 10.59
CA GLY A 213 16.02 22.60 10.99
C GLY A 213 15.93 23.69 12.07
N PRO A 214 17.05 24.26 12.53
CA PRO A 214 17.04 25.20 13.65
C PRO A 214 15.92 26.22 13.43
N GLN A 215 14.93 26.21 14.33
CA GLN A 215 13.89 27.22 14.35
C GLN A 215 14.63 28.54 14.56
N VAL A 216 14.95 29.24 13.46
CA VAL A 216 15.42 30.61 13.56
C VAL A 216 14.22 31.33 14.15
N GLY A 217 14.27 31.52 15.46
CA GLY A 217 13.22 32.17 16.22
C GLY A 217 13.17 33.61 15.74
N VAL A 218 12.45 33.86 14.65
CA VAL A 218 12.13 35.20 14.22
C VAL A 218 11.17 35.70 15.27
N SER A 219 11.71 36.44 16.24
CA SER A 219 10.93 37.05 17.30
C SER A 219 9.76 37.79 16.66
N SER A 220 8.54 37.44 17.04
CA SER A 220 7.32 38.11 16.55
C SER A 220 7.43 39.63 16.75
N THR A 221 8.15 40.07 17.78
CA THR A 221 8.46 41.49 18.01
C THR A 221 9.29 42.10 16.88
N VAL A 222 10.28 41.38 16.34
CA VAL A 222 11.09 41.86 15.20
C VAL A 222 10.25 41.93 13.92
N VAL A 223 9.37 40.94 13.70
CA VAL A 223 8.43 40.95 12.57
C VAL A 223 7.51 42.17 12.64
N TRP A 224 6.94 42.46 13.82
CA TRP A 224 6.08 43.62 14.02
C TRP A 224 6.83 44.95 13.92
N LEU A 225 8.07 45.04 14.40
CA LEU A 225 8.88 46.26 14.27
C LEU A 225 9.22 46.57 12.81
N VAL A 226 9.55 45.57 12.01
CA VAL A 226 9.78 45.75 10.56
C VAL A 226 8.50 46.17 9.85
N PHE A 227 7.35 45.57 10.21
CA PHE A 227 6.06 45.93 9.64
C PHE A 227 5.65 47.38 9.98
N LEU A 228 5.86 47.80 11.23
CA LEU A 228 5.58 49.18 11.67
C LEU A 228 6.53 50.21 11.05
N ALA A 229 7.81 49.86 10.87
CA ALA A 229 8.77 50.73 10.17
C ALA A 229 8.42 50.89 8.68
N ALA A 230 7.97 49.82 8.02
CA ALA A 230 7.49 49.86 6.64
C ALA A 230 6.22 50.71 6.48
N LEU A 231 5.28 50.62 7.43
CA LEU A 231 4.06 51.46 7.43
C LEU A 231 4.37 52.93 7.74
N GLY A 232 5.31 53.20 8.66
CA GLY A 232 5.74 54.55 8.98
C GLY A 232 6.43 55.25 7.80
N THR A 233 7.30 54.54 7.08
CA THR A 233 7.99 55.07 5.89
C THR A 233 7.03 55.29 4.72
N GLY A 234 6.09 54.37 4.48
CA GLY A 234 5.02 54.54 3.50
C GLY A 234 4.07 55.70 3.81
N GLY A 235 3.70 55.88 5.09
CA GLY A 235 2.88 57.00 5.54
C GLY A 235 3.58 58.35 5.39
N LEU A 236 4.88 58.43 5.71
CA LEU A 236 5.65 59.66 5.59
C LEU A 236 5.88 60.07 4.12
N ALA A 237 6.11 59.11 3.23
CA ALA A 237 6.23 59.34 1.79
C ALA A 237 4.91 59.85 1.19
N THR A 238 3.79 59.23 1.56
CA THR A 238 2.46 59.60 1.08
C THR A 238 2.04 60.99 1.59
N TYR A 239 2.31 61.32 2.86
CA TYR A 239 2.04 62.64 3.43
C TYR A 239 2.88 63.75 2.77
N ARG A 240 4.15 63.49 2.43
CA ARG A 240 5.02 64.46 1.76
C ARG A 240 4.62 64.73 0.30
N LEU A 241 4.02 63.75 -0.39
CA LEU A 241 3.46 63.94 -1.72
C LEU A 241 2.18 64.78 -1.70
N LEU A 242 1.29 64.52 -0.73
CA LEU A 242 0.02 65.26 -0.59
C LEU A 242 0.18 66.71 -0.12
N ARG A 243 1.29 67.05 0.55
CA ARG A 243 1.57 68.43 1.01
C ARG A 243 2.30 69.30 -0.03
N ARG A 244 2.66 68.73 -1.18
CA ARG A 244 3.36 69.43 -2.29
C ARG A 244 2.44 69.81 -3.45
N THR A 245 1.15 69.52 -3.34
CA THR A 245 0.06 69.99 -4.21
C THR A 245 -0.77 71.02 -3.47
#